data_AF-A0A7J4MZI4-F1
#
_entry.id   AF-A0A7J4MZI4-F1
#
_cell.length_a   1.000
_cell.length_b   1.000
_cell.length_c   1.000
_cell.angle_alpha   90.00
_cell.angle_beta   90.00
_cell.angle_gamma   90.00
#
_symmetry.space_group_name_H-M   'P 1'
#
loop_
_entity.id
_entity.type
_entity.pdbx_description
1 polymer ?
#
loop_
_entity_poly.entity_id
_entity_poly.type
_entity_poly.pdbx_seq_one_letter_code
_entity_poly.pdbx_strand_id
1 'polypeptide(L)' 'MIPKKFKQRYKKIIPDFDKFLDYYSKRQAVSIRVNTIKTSKEDFLSMTHLRIKPVKWYADAFFVDTQHAAHVASTLEYFL' A
#
# COMPACT_ATOMS: atom_id res chain seq x y z
N MET A 1 6.28 17.16 -7.96
CA MET A 1 5.64 18.49 -8.15
C MET A 1 4.32 18.31 -8.88
N ILE A 2 3.22 18.89 -8.40
CA ILE A 2 1.89 18.77 -9.04
C ILE A 2 1.74 19.88 -10.10
N PRO A 3 1.38 19.56 -11.37
CA PRO A 3 1.21 20.57 -12.41
C PRO A 3 0.15 21.64 -12.07
N LYS A 4 0.42 22.90 -12.41
CA LYS A 4 -0.45 24.05 -12.05
C LYS A 4 -1.89 23.92 -12.57
N LYS A 5 -2.07 23.49 -13.83
CA LYS A 5 -3.39 23.25 -14.42
C LYS A 5 -4.18 22.18 -13.66
N PHE A 6 -3.50 21.11 -13.22
CA PHE A 6 -4.10 20.05 -12.41
C PHE A 6 -4.53 20.61 -11.04
N LYS A 7 -3.63 21.30 -10.34
CA LYS A 7 -3.92 21.91 -9.03
C LYS A 7 -5.16 22.83 -9.09
N GLN A 8 -5.25 23.68 -10.12
CA GLN A 8 -6.39 24.59 -10.31
C GLN A 8 -7.71 23.86 -10.60
N ARG A 9 -7.68 22.81 -11.42
CA ARG A 9 -8.87 22.00 -11.72
C ARG A 9 -9.39 21.31 -10.45
N TYR A 10 -8.51 20.63 -9.71
CA TYR A 10 -8.92 19.84 -8.55
C TYR A 10 -9.34 20.70 -7.35
N LYS A 11 -8.78 21.91 -7.20
CA LYS A 11 -9.25 22.88 -6.20
C LYS A 11 -10.73 23.25 -6.37
N LYS A 12 -11.28 23.16 -7.58
CA LYS A 12 -12.71 23.42 -7.86
C LYS A 12 -13.61 22.21 -7.64
N ILE A 13 -13.05 21.00 -7.59
CA ILE A 13 -13.80 19.74 -7.55
C ILE A 13 -13.84 19.17 -6.13
N ILE A 14 -12.72 19.26 -5.41
CA ILE A 14 -12.58 18.67 -4.07
C ILE A 14 -12.92 19.75 -3.04
N PRO A 15 -13.96 19.55 -2.21
CA PRO A 15 -14.35 20.52 -1.17
C PRO A 15 -13.20 20.83 -0.21
N ASP A 16 -12.49 19.81 0.28
CA ASP A 16 -11.35 19.95 1.21
C ASP A 16 -10.01 19.78 0.48
N PHE A 17 -9.77 20.59 -0.55
CA PHE A 17 -8.61 20.43 -1.42
C PHE A 17 -7.26 20.44 -0.68
N ASP A 18 -7.11 21.28 0.34
CA ASP A 18 -5.85 21.39 1.09
C ASP A 18 -5.61 20.13 1.94
N LYS A 19 -6.65 19.54 2.52
CA LYS A 19 -6.56 18.24 3.22
C LYS A 19 -6.20 17.11 2.26
N PHE A 20 -6.77 17.12 1.05
CA PHE A 20 -6.39 16.18 0.00
C PHE A 20 -4.90 16.30 -0.34
N LEU A 21 -4.38 17.52 -0.50
CA LEU A 21 -2.96 17.75 -0.77
C LEU A 21 -2.06 17.31 0.38
N ASP A 22 -2.46 17.55 1.64
CA ASP A 22 -1.74 17.06 2.82
C ASP A 22 -1.60 15.53 2.75
N TYR A 23 -2.70 14.81 2.52
CA TYR A 23 -2.67 13.36 2.37
C TYR A 23 -1.87 12.89 1.15
N TYR A 24 -2.00 13.56 0.01
CA TYR A 24 -1.26 13.21 -1.22
C TYR A 24 0.26 13.33 -1.03
N SER A 25 0.71 14.23 -0.16
CA SER A 25 2.13 14.42 0.13
C SER A 25 2.73 13.33 1.03
N LYS A 26 1.89 12.54 1.70
CA LYS A 26 2.33 11.45 2.58
C LYS A 26 2.89 10.30 1.76
N ARG A 27 3.80 9.54 2.36
CA ARG A 27 4.32 8.30 1.77
C ARG A 27 3.17 7.34 1.49
N GLN A 28 3.16 6.76 0.30
CA GLN A 28 2.18 5.76 -0.08
C GLN A 28 2.29 4.53 0.82
N ALA A 29 1.15 4.01 1.26
CA ALA A 29 1.10 2.72 1.92
C ALA A 29 1.48 1.62 0.92
N VAL A 30 2.38 0.73 1.31
CA VAL A 30 2.74 -0.44 0.50
C VAL A 30 1.85 -1.59 0.92
N SER A 31 1.26 -2.27 -0.05
CA SER A 31 0.47 -3.48 0.17
C SER A 31 1.01 -4.62 -0.70
N ILE A 32 0.93 -5.83 -0.17
CA ILE A 32 1.20 -7.07 -0.89
C ILE A 32 -0.10 -7.87 -1.05
N ARG A 33 -0.13 -8.71 -2.08
CA ARG A 33 -1.19 -9.68 -2.31
C ARG A 33 -0.57 -11.07 -2.36
N VAL A 34 -1.05 -11.98 -1.51
CA VAL A 34 -0.61 -13.37 -1.53
C VAL A 34 -0.97 -13.99 -2.88
N ASN A 35 -0.03 -14.73 -3.46
CA ASN A 35 -0.29 -15.49 -4.67
C ASN A 35 -0.84 -16.87 -4.30
N THR A 36 -2.17 -16.99 -4.30
CA THR A 36 -2.87 -18.23 -3.91
C THR A 36 -2.63 -19.42 -4.84
N ILE A 37 -2.00 -19.21 -6.00
CA ILE A 37 -1.53 -20.29 -6.89
C ILE A 37 -0.27 -20.97 -6.34
N LYS A 38 0.55 -20.25 -5.58
CA LYS A 38 1.84 -20.71 -5.06
C LYS A 38 1.79 -21.13 -3.59
N THR A 39 1.01 -20.41 -2.78
CA THR A 39 0.91 -20.66 -1.33
C THR A 39 -0.46 -20.24 -0.81
N SER A 40 -0.94 -20.87 0.27
CA SER A 40 -2.15 -20.40 0.94
C SER A 40 -1.86 -19.14 1.76
N LYS A 41 -2.91 -18.39 2.10
CA LYS A 41 -2.77 -17.21 2.98
C LYS A 41 -2.31 -17.63 4.37
N GLU A 42 -2.82 -18.76 4.87
CA GLU A 42 -2.50 -19.31 6.18
C GLU A 42 -1.01 -19.71 6.26
N ASP A 43 -0.50 -20.38 5.23
CA ASP A 43 0.92 -20.76 5.15
C ASP A 43 1.81 -19.52 5.05
N PHE A 44 1.44 -18.55 4.20
CA PHE A 44 2.14 -17.27 4.10
C PHE A 44 2.24 -16.57 5.46
N LEU A 45 1.13 -16.49 6.20
CA LEU A 45 1.07 -15.84 7.51
C LEU A 45 1.93 -16.57 8.56
N SER A 46 2.07 -17.89 8.46
CA SER A 46 2.92 -18.67 9.36
C SER A 46 4.42 -18.49 9.12
N MET A 47 4.82 -18.17 7.89
CA MET A 47 6.24 -18.08 7.49
C MET A 47 6.76 -16.65 7.39
N THR A 48 5.88 -15.66 7.18
CA THR A 48 6.32 -14.29 6.91
C THR A 48 6.97 -13.63 8.13
N HIS A 49 8.05 -12.89 7.88
CA HIS A 49 8.67 -12.02 8.87
C HIS A 49 8.23 -10.55 8.73
N LEU A 50 7.39 -10.26 7.74
CA LEU A 50 6.88 -8.93 7.49
C LEU A 50 5.85 -8.54 8.56
N ARG A 51 6.02 -7.33 9.11
CA ARG A 51 4.97 -6.70 9.91
C ARG A 51 3.86 -6.22 8.98
N ILE A 52 2.71 -6.88 9.05
CA ILE A 52 1.61 -6.65 8.13
C ILE A 52 0.27 -6.47 8.85
N LYS A 53 -0.67 -5.79 8.17
CA LYS A 53 -2.06 -5.61 8.62
C LYS A 53 -3.03 -5.96 7.49
N PRO A 54 -4.13 -6.69 7.75
CA PRO A 54 -5.05 -7.10 6.69
C PRO A 54 -5.73 -5.91 6.02
N VAL A 55 -5.89 -5.99 4.71
CA VAL A 55 -6.70 -5.04 3.93
C VAL A 55 -8.18 -5.40 4.12
N LYS A 56 -8.98 -4.48 4.66
CA LYS A 56 -10.37 -4.75 5.05
C LYS A 56 -11.28 -5.22 3.91
N TRP A 57 -10.97 -4.84 2.68
CA TRP A 57 -11.79 -5.12 1.50
C TRP A 57 -11.23 -6.24 0.61
N TYR A 58 -10.12 -6.88 0.99
CA TYR A 58 -9.55 -7.97 0.19
C TYR A 58 -8.80 -8.96 1.09
N ALA A 59 -9.31 -10.19 1.16
CA ALA A 59 -8.90 -11.19 2.15
C ALA A 59 -7.43 -11.62 2.04
N ASP A 60 -6.87 -11.62 0.82
CA ASP A 60 -5.51 -12.09 0.55
C ASP A 60 -4.50 -10.94 0.39
N ALA A 61 -4.86 -9.73 0.84
CA ALA A 61 -3.98 -8.57 0.80
C ALA A 61 -3.70 -8.00 2.18
N PHE A 62 -2.48 -7.48 2.32
CA PHE A 62 -1.99 -6.90 3.56
C PHE A 62 -1.21 -5.63 3.31
N PHE A 63 -1.41 -4.62 4.15
CA PHE A 63 -0.54 -3.46 4.25
C PHE A 63 0.74 -3.83 4.98
N VAL A 64 1.88 -3.44 4.44
CA VAL A 64 3.20 -3.65 5.03
C VAL A 64 3.61 -2.40 5.79
N ASP A 65 4.16 -2.59 7.00
CA ASP A 65 4.69 -1.48 7.77
C ASP A 65 5.83 -0.77 7.04
N THR A 66 5.95 0.55 7.26
CA THR A 66 6.88 1.45 6.58
C THR A 66 8.35 1.04 6.67
N GLN A 67 8.75 0.32 7.72
CA GLN A 67 10.09 -0.22 7.90
C GLN A 67 10.40 -1.32 6.86
N HIS A 68 9.49 -2.26 6.67
CA HIS A 68 9.67 -3.34 5.71
C HIS A 68 9.30 -2.93 4.28
N ALA A 69 8.40 -1.95 4.14
CA ALA A 69 7.90 -1.44 2.85
C ALA A 69 9.00 -1.07 1.85
N ALA A 70 10.16 -0.60 2.31
CA ALA A 70 11.28 -0.22 1.44
C ALA A 70 12.01 -1.44 0.81
N HIS A 71 11.89 -2.62 1.42
CA HIS A 71 12.70 -3.80 1.09
C HIS A 71 11.86 -5.04 0.77
N VAL A 72 10.54 -4.92 0.66
CA VAL A 72 9.64 -6.06 0.35
C VAL A 72 10.11 -6.83 -0.88
N ALA A 73 10.52 -6.12 -1.94
CA ALA A 73 10.98 -6.74 -3.18
C ALA A 73 12.28 -7.55 -3.06
N SER A 74 13.03 -7.40 -1.97
CA SER A 74 14.26 -8.16 -1.69
C SER A 74 14.05 -9.28 -0.65
N THR A 75 12.82 -9.54 -0.23
CA THR A 75 12.50 -10.60 0.73
C THR A 75 12.12 -11.91 0.03
N LEU A 76 12.20 -13.04 0.74
CA LEU A 76 11.79 -14.34 0.19
C LEU A 76 10.27 -14.36 -0.12
N GLU A 77 9.49 -13.61 0.66
CA GLU A 77 8.06 -13.41 0.47
C GLU A 77 7.69 -12.87 -0.91
N TYR A 78 8.61 -12.17 -1.60
CA TYR A 78 8.38 -11.68 -2.96
C TYR A 78 8.26 -12.83 -3.98
N PHE A 79 8.85 -13.98 -3.71
CA PHE A 79 8.85 -15.14 -4.60
C PHE A 79 7.76 -16.15 -4.30
N LEU A 80 7.10 -16.03 -3.15
CA LEU A 80 5.90 -16.79 -2.78
C LEU A 80 4.68 -16.35 -3.61
#